data_AF-A0A6C0KNW0-F1
#
_entry.id   AF-A0A6C0KNW0-F1
#
_cell.length_a   1.000
_cell.length_b   1.000
_cell.length_c   1.000
_cell.angle_alpha   90.00
_cell.angle_beta   90.00
_cell.angle_gamma   90.00
#
_symmetry.space_group_name_H-M   'P 1'
#
loop_
_entity.id
_entity.type
_entity.pdbx_description
1 polymer ?
#
loop_
_entity_poly.entity_id
_entity_poly.type
_entity_poly.pdbx_seq_one_letter_code
_entity_poly.pdbx_strand_id
1 'polypeptide(L)'
;MANERLKNILNILSDYHTQVIQTYSLSSQKPEETIQTIRLTLEKDGDMLEDYIRWRKVPNTNNKALLNCIEALEKELEPWDTQISSLAPTWCRLMFKEYPMTISPEHIVRLYKNAGLTDG
;
A
#
# COMPACT_ATOMS: atom_id res chain seq x y z
N MET A 1 -2.59 2.90 20.35
CA MET A 1 -1.63 3.80 19.68
C MET A 1 -0.94 3.11 18.50
N ALA A 2 -0.03 2.14 18.67
CA ALA A 2 0.62 1.46 17.53
C ALA A 2 -0.36 0.73 16.59
N ASN A 3 -1.33 0.01 17.16
CA ASN A 3 -2.39 -0.69 16.42
C ASN A 3 -3.25 0.22 15.53
N GLU A 4 -3.56 1.42 16.01
CA GLU A 4 -4.38 2.39 15.29
C GLU A 4 -3.58 3.02 14.14
N ARG A 5 -2.32 3.36 14.38
CA ARG A 5 -1.40 3.84 13.35
C ARG A 5 -1.15 2.78 12.27
N LEU A 6 -1.00 1.52 12.65
CA LEU A 6 -0.89 0.41 11.68
C LEU A 6 -2.17 0.26 10.85
N LYS A 7 -3.35 0.41 11.45
CA LYS A 7 -4.63 0.45 10.74
C LYS A 7 -4.67 1.60 9.74
N ASN A 8 -4.23 2.78 10.12
CA ASN A 8 -4.15 3.95 9.23
C ASN A 8 -3.18 3.71 8.06
N ILE A 9 -1.99 3.16 8.33
CA ILE A 9 -1.02 2.78 7.28
C ILE A 9 -1.65 1.81 6.28
N LEU A 10 -2.34 0.77 6.76
CA LEU A 10 -3.00 -0.20 5.89
C LEU A 10 -4.08 0.44 5.03
N ASN A 11 -4.88 1.36 5.59
CA ASN A 11 -5.88 2.11 4.82
C ASN A 11 -5.22 2.99 3.75
N ILE A 12 -4.17 3.74 4.09
CA ILE A 12 -3.44 4.59 3.13
C ILE A 12 -2.88 3.76 1.97
N LEU A 13 -2.23 2.63 2.28
CA LEU A 13 -1.69 1.71 1.28
C LEU A 13 -2.80 1.12 0.39
N SER A 14 -3.91 0.71 1.00
CA SER A 14 -5.08 0.19 0.30
C SER A 14 -5.72 1.20 -0.64
N ASP A 15 -5.90 2.44 -0.18
CA ASP A 15 -6.52 3.51 -0.96
C ASP A 15 -5.67 3.82 -2.19
N TYR A 16 -4.34 3.91 -2.01
CA TYR A 16 -3.42 4.09 -3.12
C TYR A 16 -3.46 2.91 -4.11
N HIS A 17 -3.43 1.66 -3.61
CA HIS A 17 -3.53 0.45 -4.42
C HIS A 17 -4.81 0.44 -5.27
N THR A 18 -5.95 0.76 -4.65
CA THR A 18 -7.26 0.86 -5.32
C THR A 18 -7.26 1.95 -6.38
N GLN A 19 -6.67 3.12 -6.08
CA GLN A 19 -6.56 4.24 -7.02
C GLN A 19 -5.75 3.84 -8.27
N VAL A 20 -4.64 3.10 -8.10
CA VAL A 20 -3.85 2.59 -9.22
C VAL A 20 -4.70 1.67 -10.09
N ILE A 21 -5.38 0.68 -9.49
CA ILE A 21 -6.25 -0.24 -10.23
C ILE A 21 -7.31 0.53 -11.02
N GLN A 22 -8.05 1.43 -10.39
CA GLN A 22 -9.14 2.19 -11.02
C GLN A 22 -8.65 3.04 -12.18
N THR A 23 -7.49 3.69 -12.04
CA THR A 23 -6.90 4.56 -13.09
C THR A 23 -6.71 3.82 -14.40
N TYR A 24 -6.20 2.58 -14.35
CA TYR A 24 -5.96 1.78 -15.55
C TYR A 24 -7.19 0.99 -16.00
N SER A 25 -8.06 0.57 -15.07
CA SER A 25 -9.28 -0.19 -15.37
C SER A 25 -10.27 0.57 -16.25
N LEU A 26 -10.33 1.90 -16.11
CA LEU A 26 -11.26 2.76 -16.84
C LEU A 26 -10.80 3.12 -18.27
N SER A 27 -9.60 2.69 -18.66
CA SER A 27 -8.87 3.31 -19.79
C SER A 27 -8.67 2.40 -21.01
N SER A 28 -9.16 1.15 -21.03
CA SER A 28 -8.70 0.17 -22.03
C SER A 28 -9.79 -0.76 -22.59
N GLN A 29 -9.67 -1.04 -23.91
CA GLN A 29 -10.43 -2.06 -24.65
C GLN A 29 -9.75 -3.45 -24.67
N LYS A 30 -8.58 -3.59 -24.03
CA LYS A 30 -7.77 -4.81 -23.99
C LYS A 30 -7.44 -5.23 -22.55
N PRO A 31 -8.22 -6.16 -21.96
CA PRO A 31 -8.10 -6.52 -20.55
C PRO A 31 -6.73 -7.07 -20.14
N GLU A 32 -6.06 -7.89 -20.96
CA GLU A 32 -4.77 -8.49 -20.55
C GLU A 32 -3.64 -7.46 -20.45
N GLU A 33 -3.57 -6.52 -21.41
CA GLU A 33 -2.58 -5.43 -21.40
C GLU A 33 -2.79 -4.50 -20.19
N THR A 34 -4.04 -4.27 -19.80
CA THR A 34 -4.40 -3.50 -18.60
C THR A 34 -3.93 -4.17 -17.33
N ILE A 35 -4.20 -5.47 -17.17
CA ILE A 35 -3.81 -6.24 -15.99
C ILE A 35 -2.28 -6.23 -15.84
N GLN A 36 -1.56 -6.45 -16.93
CA GLN A 36 -0.10 -6.45 -16.90
C GLN A 36 0.46 -5.05 -16.55
N THR A 37 -0.16 -3.99 -17.07
CA THR A 37 0.23 -2.61 -16.75
C THR A 37 -0.01 -2.29 -15.28
N ILE A 38 -1.18 -2.64 -14.74
CA ILE A 38 -1.51 -2.47 -13.32
C ILE A 38 -0.47 -3.18 -12.46
N ARG A 39 -0.17 -4.45 -12.76
CA ARG A 39 0.78 -5.25 -12.00
C ARG A 39 2.17 -4.61 -11.97
N LEU A 40 2.71 -4.22 -13.12
CA LEU A 40 4.04 -3.61 -13.20
C LEU A 40 4.10 -2.27 -12.46
N THR A 41 3.04 -1.47 -12.54
CA THR A 41 2.95 -0.21 -11.80
C THR A 41 2.90 -0.46 -10.29
N LEU A 42 2.05 -1.39 -9.83
CA LEU A 42 1.96 -1.74 -8.40
C LEU A 42 3.28 -2.30 -7.86
N GLU A 43 3.94 -3.21 -8.58
CA GLU A 43 5.22 -3.77 -8.16
C GLU A 43 6.30 -2.69 -8.02
N LYS A 44 6.42 -1.81 -9.03
CA LYS A 44 7.37 -0.69 -9.03
C LYS A 44 7.11 0.31 -7.90
N ASP A 45 5.86 0.73 -7.74
CA ASP A 45 5.49 1.67 -6.69
C ASP A 45 5.62 1.02 -5.30
N GLY A 46 5.33 -0.28 -5.20
CA GLY A 46 5.54 -1.10 -4.00
C GLY A 46 7.00 -1.14 -3.55
N ASP A 47 7.96 -1.22 -4.47
CA ASP A 47 9.39 -1.11 -4.14
C ASP A 47 9.73 0.27 -3.56
N MET A 48 9.18 1.35 -4.14
CA MET A 48 9.39 2.71 -3.64
C MET A 48 8.77 2.92 -2.27
N LEU A 49 7.55 2.41 -2.05
CA LEU A 49 6.85 2.48 -0.76
C LEU A 49 7.57 1.64 0.31
N GLU A 50 8.02 0.43 -0.03
CA GLU A 50 8.77 -0.42 0.91
C GLU A 50 10.08 0.25 1.33
N ASP A 51 10.83 0.84 0.39
CA ASP A 51 12.05 1.62 0.65
C ASP A 51 11.75 2.84 1.54
N TYR A 52 10.64 3.53 1.30
CA TYR A 52 10.23 4.68 2.12
C TYR A 52 9.90 4.26 3.56
N ILE A 53 9.08 3.23 3.74
CA ILE A 53 8.64 2.78 5.06
C ILE A 53 9.83 2.26 5.88
N ARG A 54 10.76 1.52 5.26
CA ARG A 54 11.93 0.98 5.97
C ARG A 54 13.01 2.01 6.22
N TRP A 55 13.31 2.84 5.22
CA TRP A 55 14.56 3.61 5.17
C TRP A 55 14.35 5.12 5.04
N ARG A 56 13.10 5.59 4.99
CA ARG A 56 12.74 7.00 4.76
C ARG A 56 13.32 7.56 3.45
N LYS A 57 13.56 6.68 2.48
CA LYS A 57 14.11 7.05 1.17
C LYS A 57 12.98 7.59 0.29
N VAL A 58 12.92 8.91 0.17
CA VAL A 58 11.95 9.59 -0.71
C VAL A 58 12.22 9.18 -2.17
N PRO A 59 11.23 8.65 -2.91
CA PRO A 59 11.42 8.26 -4.29
C PRO A 59 11.56 9.47 -5.20
N ASN A 60 12.44 9.37 -6.19
CA ASN A 60 12.55 10.34 -7.27
C ASN A 60 11.51 10.01 -8.35
N THR A 61 10.30 10.57 -8.23
CA THR A 61 9.16 10.29 -9.10
C THR A 61 8.29 11.52 -9.28
N ASN A 62 7.66 11.64 -10.45
CA ASN A 62 6.66 12.68 -10.74
C ASN A 62 5.22 12.19 -10.52
N ASN A 63 5.04 10.96 -10.03
CA ASN A 63 3.73 10.40 -9.72
C ASN A 63 3.15 11.10 -8.48
N LYS A 64 2.27 12.08 -8.69
CA LYS A 64 1.63 12.85 -7.61
C LYS A 64 0.83 11.97 -6.65
N ALA A 65 0.15 10.93 -7.15
CA ALA A 65 -0.63 10.04 -6.30
C ALA A 65 0.28 9.26 -5.34
N LEU A 66 1.43 8.78 -5.82
CA LEU A 66 2.44 8.12 -4.99
C LEU A 66 3.02 9.09 -3.95
N LEU A 67 3.34 10.32 -4.34
CA LEU A 67 3.86 11.34 -3.42
C LEU A 67 2.85 11.68 -2.30
N ASN A 68 1.56 11.78 -2.64
CA ASN A 68 0.50 12.02 -1.65
C ASN A 68 0.36 10.83 -0.68
N CYS A 69 0.47 9.59 -1.18
CA CYS A 69 0.48 8.39 -0.34
C CYS A 69 1.63 8.43 0.67
N ILE A 70 2.84 8.82 0.23
CA ILE A 70 4.02 8.96 1.06
C ILE A 70 3.85 10.04 2.14
N GLU A 71 3.30 11.19 1.77
CA GLU A 71 3.00 12.26 2.73
C GLU A 71 1.98 11.82 3.80
N ALA A 72 0.98 11.05 3.41
CA ALA A 72 0.02 10.47 4.35
C ALA A 72 0.68 9.45 5.29
N LEU A 73 1.56 8.60 4.77
CA LEU A 73 2.31 7.62 5.57
C LEU A 73 3.22 8.30 6.59
N GLU A 74 3.80 9.45 6.28
CA GLU A 74 4.77 10.11 7.16
C GLU A 74 4.22 10.37 8.57
N LYS A 75 2.96 10.84 8.63
CA LYS A 75 2.27 11.12 9.89
C LYS A 75 2.07 9.88 10.74
N GLU A 76 1.88 8.73 10.11
CA GLU A 76 1.61 7.47 10.80
C GLU A 76 2.88 6.70 11.13
N LEU A 77 4.01 6.99 10.48
CA LEU A 77 5.30 6.36 10.74
C LEU A 77 6.10 7.08 11.83
N GLU A 78 5.76 8.33 12.16
CA GLU A 78 6.30 9.08 13.31
C GLU A 78 5.32 9.15 14.51
N PRO A 79 5.79 9.05 15.76
CA PRO A 79 7.17 8.71 16.16
C PRO A 79 7.52 7.24 15.84
N TRP A 80 8.81 6.92 15.70
CA TRP A 80 9.25 5.56 15.45
C TRP A 80 8.65 4.54 16.44
N ASP A 81 8.20 3.40 15.91
CA ASP A 81 7.61 2.30 16.66
C ASP A 81 8.08 0.96 16.09
N THR A 82 8.51 0.04 16.96
CA THR A 82 9.06 -1.26 16.57
C THR A 82 8.07 -2.13 15.80
N GLN A 83 6.79 -2.15 16.22
CA GLN A 83 5.77 -2.96 15.55
C GLN A 83 5.48 -2.41 14.16
N ILE A 84 5.34 -1.09 14.04
CA ILE A 84 5.12 -0.43 12.75
C ILE A 84 6.31 -0.66 11.81
N SER A 85 7.53 -0.45 12.31
CA SER A 85 8.78 -0.64 11.56
C SER A 85 8.94 -2.07 11.01
N SER A 86 8.42 -3.08 11.73
CA SER A 86 8.46 -4.48 11.28
C SER A 86 7.29 -4.86 10.37
N LEU A 87 6.07 -4.42 10.70
CA LEU A 87 4.85 -4.88 10.06
C LEU A 87 4.49 -4.08 8.82
N ALA A 88 4.63 -2.75 8.83
CA ALA A 88 4.24 -1.91 7.70
C ALA A 88 4.99 -2.27 6.40
N PRO A 89 6.31 -2.51 6.39
CA PRO A 89 7.00 -2.98 5.19
C PRO A 89 6.52 -4.35 4.70
N THR A 90 6.19 -5.25 5.63
CA THR A 90 5.70 -6.59 5.33
C THR A 90 4.35 -6.51 4.64
N TRP A 91 3.44 -5.67 5.16
CA TRP A 91 2.13 -5.45 4.55
C TRP A 91 2.23 -4.77 3.17
N CYS A 92 3.12 -3.79 3.03
CA CYS A 92 3.39 -3.17 1.74
C CYS A 92 3.85 -4.23 0.71
N ARG A 93 4.79 -5.09 1.07
CA ARG A 93 5.26 -6.16 0.19
C ARG A 93 4.13 -7.13 -0.20
N LEU A 94 3.33 -7.56 0.78
CA LEU A 94 2.21 -8.46 0.52
C LEU A 94 1.21 -7.84 -0.46
N MET A 95 0.87 -6.57 -0.26
CA MET A 95 -0.14 -5.87 -1.06
C MET A 95 0.31 -5.51 -2.47
N PHE A 96 1.56 -5.08 -2.65
CA PHE A 96 2.01 -4.54 -3.93
C PHE A 96 2.88 -5.49 -4.75
N LYS A 97 3.46 -6.54 -4.14
CA LYS A 97 4.44 -7.41 -4.80
C LYS A 97 4.01 -8.87 -4.82
N GLU A 98 3.58 -9.41 -3.69
CA GLU A 98 3.19 -10.84 -3.61
C GLU A 98 1.76 -11.07 -4.13
N TYR A 99 0.83 -10.17 -3.78
CA TYR A 99 -0.58 -10.30 -4.14
C TYR A 99 -1.18 -9.03 -4.79
N PRO A 100 -0.51 -8.40 -5.79
CA PRO A 100 -0.90 -7.10 -6.35
C PRO A 100 -2.31 -7.08 -6.96
N MET A 101 -2.81 -8.21 -7.45
CA MET A 101 -4.12 -8.32 -8.10
C MET A 101 -5.17 -9.02 -7.22
N THR A 102 -4.77 -9.51 -6.04
CA THR A 102 -5.60 -10.42 -5.22
C THR A 102 -6.19 -9.72 -3.99
N ILE A 103 -5.65 -8.57 -3.58
CA ILE A 103 -6.19 -7.82 -2.44
C ILE A 103 -7.45 -7.05 -2.88
N SER A 104 -8.61 -7.63 -2.55
CA SER A 104 -9.91 -6.97 -2.52
C SER A 104 -10.17 -6.33 -1.14
N PRO A 105 -11.15 -5.43 -0.99
CA PRO A 105 -11.56 -4.91 0.32
C PRO A 105 -11.83 -6.01 1.37
N GLU A 106 -12.31 -7.20 0.97
CA GLU A 106 -12.51 -8.32 1.89
C GLU A 106 -11.18 -8.91 2.44
N HIS A 107 -10.08 -8.77 1.71
CA HIS A 107 -8.77 -9.22 2.18
C HIS A 107 -8.28 -8.34 3.32
N ILE A 108 -8.50 -7.03 3.27
CA ILE A 108 -8.11 -6.09 4.34
C ILE A 108 -8.84 -6.41 5.64
N VAL A 109 -10.13 -6.76 5.57
CA VAL A 109 -10.91 -7.24 6.72
C VAL A 109 -10.32 -8.53 7.32
N ARG A 110 -9.81 -9.44 6.48
CA ARG A 110 -9.10 -10.64 6.95
C ARG A 110 -7.74 -10.31 7.56
N LEU A 111 -7.03 -9.32 7.04
CA LEU A 111 -5.76 -8.85 7.62
C LEU A 111 -5.98 -8.22 9.00
N TYR A 112 -7.05 -7.44 9.19
CA TYR A 112 -7.45 -6.93 10.50
C TYR A 112 -7.68 -8.06 11.52
N LYS A 113 -8.45 -9.09 11.14
CA LYS A 113 -8.68 -10.26 12.00
C LYS A 113 -7.40 -11.02 12.33
N ASN A 114 -6.50 -11.21 11.36
CA ASN A 114 -5.24 -11.95 11.56
C ASN A 114 -4.22 -11.17 12.39
N ALA A 115 -4.26 -9.84 12.37
CA ALA A 115 -3.43 -8.97 13.21
C ALA A 115 -3.97 -8.79 14.64
N GLY A 116 -5.09 -9.44 14.99
CA GLY A 116 -5.75 -9.24 16.30
C GLY A 116 -6.44 -7.88 16.44
N LEU A 117 -6.67 -7.18 15.33
CA LEU A 117 -7.33 -5.89 15.27
C LEU A 117 -8.81 -6.13 14.94
N THR A 118 -9.64 -6.38 15.94
CA THR A 118 -11.09 -6.41 15.74
C THR A 118 -11.65 -4.99 15.73
N ASP A 119 -12.59 -4.73 14.82
CA ASP A 119 -13.41 -3.51 14.88
C ASP A 119 -14.11 -3.43 16.24
N GLY A 120 -13.89 -2.32 16.95
CA GLY A 120 -14.74 -1.88 18.04
C GLY A 120 -15.89 -1.06 17.50
#